data_AF-A0A838W6U7-F1
#
_entry.id   AF-A0A838W6U7-F1
#
_cell.length_a   1.000
_cell.length_b   1.000
_cell.length_c   1.000
_cell.angle_alpha   90.00
_cell.angle_beta   90.00
_cell.angle_gamma   90.00
#
_symmetry.space_group_name_H-M   'P 1'
#
loop_
_entity.id
_entity.type
_entity.pdbx_description
1 polymer ?
#
loop_
_entity_poly.entity_id
_entity_poly.type
_entity_poly.pdbx_seq_one_letter_code
_entity_poly.pdbx_strand_id
1 'polypeptide(L)'
;MDSAPTAALYRRGNTLWREHHTEEAIHFFVDVLLLDPDHLPALLALGGALSEARRWDEALRVYEHAARRFPDVTVARIRLQEVRNQRVDRRAKSRAPERRRSARLASRRRRPAPGRSAEDASRWQAQVFGGAGFLFILATYAGVGLATHWGMGLLAAALLVMALAATGGRLIPPNRSAAFWSILRGMMVGLGVVLALGIVSIILALNRAAGSGW
;
A
#
# COMPACT_ATOMS: atom_id res chain seq x y z
N MET A 1 3.90 10.04 62.34
CA MET A 1 4.98 10.37 63.29
C MET A 1 6.23 9.76 62.70
N ASP A 2 7.14 10.58 62.18
CA ASP A 2 8.43 10.10 61.67
C ASP A 2 9.21 9.50 62.85
N SER A 3 9.28 8.17 62.91
CA SER A 3 10.17 7.53 63.87
C SER A 3 11.61 7.91 63.52
N ALA A 4 12.38 8.41 64.49
CA ALA A 4 13.80 8.73 64.35
C ALA A 4 14.64 7.72 63.51
N PRO A 5 14.41 6.39 63.56
CA PRO A 5 15.09 5.43 62.67
C PRO A 5 14.77 5.64 61.17
N THR A 6 13.52 5.93 60.80
CA THR A 6 13.07 6.10 59.41
C THR A 6 13.80 7.28 58.74
N ALA A 7 13.90 8.40 59.44
CA ALA A 7 14.61 9.59 58.95
C ALA A 7 16.13 9.33 58.81
N ALA A 8 16.73 8.57 59.73
CA ALA A 8 18.15 8.22 59.67
C ALA A 8 18.47 7.29 58.49
N LEU A 9 17.65 6.25 58.28
CA LEU A 9 17.77 5.34 57.14
C LEU A 9 17.59 6.08 55.81
N TYR A 10 16.56 6.95 55.71
CA TYR A 10 16.33 7.74 54.51
C TYR A 10 17.50 8.67 54.19
N ARG A 11 18.05 9.38 55.20
CA ARG A 11 19.23 10.23 55.01
C ARG A 11 20.44 9.43 54.52
N ARG A 12 20.67 8.25 55.12
CA ARG A 12 21.78 7.37 54.71
C ARG A 12 21.62 6.87 53.28
N GLY A 13 20.42 6.41 52.90
CA GLY A 13 20.12 6.01 51.52
C GLY A 13 20.33 7.14 50.53
N ASN A 14 19.92 8.37 50.89
CA ASN A 14 20.10 9.54 50.03
C ASN A 14 21.58 9.95 49.88
N THR A 15 22.39 9.84 50.93
CA THR A 15 23.84 10.06 50.84
C THR A 15 24.48 9.05 49.90
N LEU A 16 24.19 7.76 50.08
CA LEU A 16 24.73 6.69 49.22
C LEU A 16 24.29 6.87 47.76
N TRP A 17 23.05 7.29 47.52
CA TRP A 17 22.56 7.55 46.18
C TRP A 17 23.33 8.69 45.49
N ARG A 18 23.64 9.77 46.21
CA ARG A 18 24.47 10.87 45.69
C ARG A 18 25.92 10.47 45.44
N GLU A 19 26.42 9.49 46.19
CA GLU A 19 27.75 8.92 46.01
C GLU A 19 27.79 7.85 44.89
N HIS A 20 26.71 7.66 44.14
CA HIS A 20 26.56 6.66 43.09
C HIS A 20 26.59 5.20 43.59
N HIS A 21 26.46 4.97 44.90
CA HIS A 21 26.26 3.65 45.50
C HIS A 21 24.77 3.24 45.40
N THR A 22 24.24 3.20 44.17
CA THR A 22 22.80 3.12 43.89
C THR A 22 22.14 1.83 44.41
N GLU A 23 22.80 0.68 44.33
CA GLU A 23 22.24 -0.59 44.84
C GLU A 23 22.16 -0.60 46.38
N GLU A 24 23.16 -0.06 47.08
CA GLU A 24 23.11 0.08 48.54
C GLU A 24 22.04 1.08 48.97
N ALA A 25 21.89 2.19 48.24
CA ALA A 25 20.83 3.16 48.49
C ALA A 25 19.43 2.54 48.38
N ILE A 26 19.22 1.65 47.39
CA ILE A 26 17.95 0.92 47.23
C ILE A 26 17.62 0.13 48.50
N HIS A 27 18.59 -0.56 49.10
CA HIS A 27 18.36 -1.30 50.34
C HIS A 27 17.86 -0.40 51.47
N PHE A 28 18.51 0.75 51.69
CA PHE A 28 18.08 1.70 52.73
C PHE A 28 16.69 2.28 52.46
N PHE A 29 16.33 2.56 51.20
CA PHE A 29 14.97 3.02 50.88
C PHE A 29 13.92 1.92 51.07
N VAL A 30 14.25 0.66 50.78
CA VAL A 30 13.36 -0.47 51.07
C VAL A 30 13.16 -0.61 52.57
N ASP A 31 14.21 -0.51 53.39
CA ASP A 31 14.11 -0.57 54.85
C ASP A 31 13.21 0.55 55.41
N VAL A 32 13.31 1.76 54.85
CA VAL A 32 12.40 2.87 55.19
C VAL A 32 10.95 2.49 54.91
N LEU A 33 10.68 1.86 53.76
CA LEU A 33 9.32 1.46 53.36
C LEU A 33 8.81 0.22 54.09
N LEU A 34 9.68 -0.59 54.68
CA LEU A 34 9.27 -1.66 55.60
C LEU A 34 8.76 -1.10 56.93
N LEU A 35 9.34 0.02 57.38
CA LEU A 35 8.92 0.71 58.62
C LEU A 35 7.72 1.63 58.39
N ASP A 36 7.71 2.35 57.26
CA ASP A 36 6.64 3.24 56.84
C ASP A 36 6.35 3.05 55.34
N PRO A 37 5.40 2.16 54.99
CA PRO A 37 5.05 1.84 53.60
C PRO A 37 4.57 3.06 52.79
N ASP A 38 4.05 4.07 53.48
CA ASP A 38 3.48 5.27 52.88
C ASP A 38 4.48 6.45 52.91
N HIS A 39 5.76 6.21 53.20
CA HIS A 39 6.77 7.27 53.22
C HIS A 39 7.06 7.81 51.80
N LEU A 40 6.28 8.80 51.37
CA LEU A 40 6.32 9.36 50.01
C LEU A 40 7.73 9.75 49.53
N PRO A 41 8.59 10.45 50.30
CA PRO A 41 9.94 10.76 49.85
C PRO A 41 10.79 9.51 49.54
N ALA A 42 10.57 8.41 50.27
CA ALA A 42 11.31 7.17 50.08
C ALA A 42 10.79 6.39 48.87
N LEU A 43 9.47 6.39 48.63
CA LEU A 43 8.89 5.85 47.40
C LEU A 43 9.46 6.57 46.16
N LEU A 44 9.54 7.90 46.20
CA LEU A 44 10.10 8.68 45.09
C LEU A 44 11.60 8.42 44.91
N ALA A 45 12.36 8.37 46.00
CA ALA A 45 13.80 8.10 45.95
C ALA A 45 14.10 6.67 45.47
N LEU A 46 13.37 5.66 45.95
CA LEU A 46 13.49 4.28 45.50
C LEU A 46 13.17 4.14 44.01
N GLY A 47 12.08 4.75 43.55
CA GLY A 47 11.74 4.76 42.12
C GLY A 47 12.83 5.43 41.27
N GLY A 48 13.47 6.47 41.78
CA GLY A 48 14.58 7.16 41.14
C GLY A 48 15.83 6.30 41.06
N ALA A 49 16.24 5.70 42.18
CA ALA A 49 17.41 4.83 42.25
C ALA A 49 17.25 3.58 41.36
N LEU A 50 16.07 2.95 41.35
CA LEU A 50 15.76 1.82 40.46
C LEU A 50 15.78 2.22 38.98
N SER A 51 15.31 3.42 38.66
CA SER A 51 15.37 3.99 37.32
C SER A 51 16.83 4.18 36.86
N GLU A 52 17.69 4.73 37.72
CA GLU A 52 19.13 4.88 37.45
C GLU A 52 19.84 3.53 37.27
N ALA A 53 19.49 2.54 38.10
CA ALA A 53 19.95 1.15 37.97
C ALA A 53 19.38 0.41 36.75
N ARG A 54 18.57 1.08 35.91
CA ARG A 54 17.87 0.52 34.73
C ARG A 54 16.91 -0.63 35.05
N ARG A 55 16.46 -0.74 36.30
CA ARG A 55 15.45 -1.68 36.76
C ARG A 55 14.05 -1.10 36.54
N TRP A 56 13.75 -0.80 35.27
CA TRP A 56 12.56 -0.02 34.87
C TRP A 56 11.25 -0.63 35.34
N ASP A 57 11.11 -1.96 35.27
CA ASP A 57 9.86 -2.64 35.65
C ASP A 57 9.58 -2.52 37.15
N GLU A 58 10.62 -2.50 37.98
CA GLU A 58 10.51 -2.28 39.43
C GLU A 58 10.22 -0.82 39.75
N ALA A 59 10.95 0.11 39.11
CA ALA A 59 10.71 1.55 39.25
C ALA A 59 9.26 1.93 38.91
N LEU A 60 8.70 1.34 37.83
CA LEU A 60 7.30 1.55 37.44
C LEU A 60 6.33 1.13 38.55
N ARG A 61 6.53 -0.05 39.17
CA ARG A 61 5.66 -0.52 40.25
C ARG A 61 5.68 0.41 41.45
N VAL A 62 6.87 0.89 41.84
CA VAL A 62 7.03 1.83 42.96
C VAL A 62 6.36 3.17 42.67
N TYR A 63 6.60 3.76 41.49
CA TYR A 63 5.95 5.02 41.11
C TYR A 63 4.44 4.90 40.92
N GLU A 64 3.95 3.76 40.42
CA GLU A 64 2.51 3.48 40.35
C GLU A 64 1.89 3.36 41.74
N HIS A 65 2.59 2.74 42.69
CA HIS A 65 2.13 2.71 44.08
C HIS A 65 2.08 4.12 44.69
N ALA A 66 3.15 4.92 44.51
CA ALA A 66 3.18 6.31 44.97
C ALA A 66 2.06 7.16 44.36
N ALA A 67 1.82 7.04 43.06
CA ALA A 67 0.76 7.79 42.37
C ALA A 67 -0.65 7.36 42.79
N ARG A 68 -0.86 6.08 43.15
CA ARG A 68 -2.14 5.60 43.70
C ARG A 68 -2.36 6.08 45.13
N ARG A 69 -1.32 6.04 45.96
CA ARG A 69 -1.42 6.40 47.38
C ARG A 69 -1.52 7.91 47.62
N PHE A 70 -0.86 8.68 46.75
CA PHE A 70 -0.77 10.13 46.80
C PHE A 70 -1.24 10.75 45.47
N PRO A 71 -2.56 10.70 45.17
CA PRO A 71 -3.09 11.16 43.88
C PRO A 71 -2.87 12.66 43.62
N ASP A 72 -2.80 13.48 44.67
CA ASP A 72 -2.58 14.93 44.59
C ASP A 72 -1.12 15.28 44.26
N VAL A 73 -0.21 14.32 44.48
CA VAL A 73 1.22 14.51 44.28
C VAL A 73 1.59 14.23 42.84
N THR A 74 1.65 15.32 42.05
CA THR A 74 1.91 15.21 40.61
C THR A 74 3.32 14.71 40.28
N VAL A 75 4.30 14.88 41.17
CA VAL A 75 5.68 14.44 40.90
C VAL A 75 5.78 12.93 40.68
N ALA A 76 5.02 12.11 41.41
CA ALA A 76 5.01 10.66 41.24
C ALA A 76 4.54 10.26 39.83
N ARG A 77 3.50 10.93 39.33
CA ARG A 77 2.93 10.71 37.99
C ARG A 77 3.88 11.18 36.89
N ILE A 78 4.57 12.31 37.07
CA ILE A 78 5.58 12.79 36.12
C ILE A 78 6.72 11.77 36.02
N ARG A 79 7.26 11.33 37.17
CA ARG A 79 8.33 10.33 37.22
C ARG A 79 7.91 8.99 36.63
N LEU A 80 6.68 8.54 36.89
CA LEU A 80 6.11 7.36 36.26
C LEU A 80 6.12 7.45 34.73
N GLN A 81 5.67 8.59 34.19
CA GLN A 81 5.64 8.79 32.74
C GLN A 81 7.05 8.83 32.14
N GLU A 82 8.00 9.48 32.84
CA GLU A 82 9.41 9.52 32.45
C GLU A 82 9.99 8.09 32.33
N VAL A 83 9.80 7.26 33.34
CA VAL A 83 10.29 5.86 33.33
C VAL A 83 9.62 5.03 32.23
N ARG A 84 8.31 5.23 31.97
CA ARG A 84 7.60 4.57 30.86
C ARG A 84 8.25 4.90 29.53
N ASN A 85 8.57 6.16 29.29
CA ASN A 85 9.22 6.61 28.06
C ASN A 85 10.62 5.97 27.93
N GLN A 86 11.42 5.99 28.99
CA GLN A 86 12.78 5.40 28.99
C GLN A 86 12.76 3.89 28.68
N ARG A 87 11.77 3.15 29.19
CA ARG A 87 11.56 1.73 28.90
C ARG A 87 11.19 1.49 27.42
N VAL A 88 10.30 2.30 26.86
CA VAL A 88 9.89 2.20 25.45
C VAL A 88 11.08 2.50 24.53
N ASP A 89 11.83 3.56 24.82
CA ASP A 89 13.01 3.94 24.03
C ASP A 89 14.08 2.87 24.02
N ARG A 90 14.34 2.23 25.17
CA ARG A 90 15.27 1.09 25.26
C ARG A 90 14.81 -0.10 24.41
N ARG A 91 13.52 -0.43 24.43
CA ARG A 91 12.95 -1.49 23.57
C ARG A 91 12.97 -1.13 22.09
N ALA A 92 12.79 0.14 21.74
CA ALA A 92 12.90 0.62 20.38
C ALA A 92 14.34 0.50 19.87
N LYS A 93 15.32 0.92 20.69
CA LYS A 93 16.75 0.81 20.39
C LYS A 93 17.19 -0.65 20.23
N SER A 94 16.73 -1.57 21.09
CA SER A 94 17.08 -2.99 20.96
C SER A 94 16.52 -3.64 19.70
N ARG A 95 15.34 -3.21 19.23
CA ARG A 95 14.70 -3.71 17.99
C ARG A 95 15.16 -3.00 16.72
N ALA A 96 15.87 -1.87 16.83
CA ALA A 96 16.31 -1.09 15.68
C ALA A 96 17.17 -1.88 14.66
N PRO A 97 18.12 -2.75 15.07
CA PRO A 97 18.89 -3.56 14.13
C PRO A 97 18.03 -4.53 13.33
N GLU A 98 17.06 -5.18 13.98
CA GLU A 98 16.13 -6.11 13.34
C GLU A 98 15.20 -5.40 12.35
N ARG A 99 14.69 -4.22 12.71
CA ARG A 99 13.90 -3.37 11.81
C ARG A 99 14.71 -2.95 10.59
N ARG A 100 15.98 -2.59 10.77
CA ARG A 100 16.88 -2.26 9.66
C ARG A 100 17.15 -3.49 8.78
N ARG A 101 17.37 -4.67 9.37
CA ARG A 101 17.61 -5.92 8.64
C ARG A 101 16.38 -6.35 7.82
N SER A 102 15.21 -6.36 8.44
CA SER A 102 13.95 -6.70 7.76
C SER A 102 13.62 -5.71 6.63
N ALA A 103 13.82 -4.40 6.84
CA ALA A 103 13.65 -3.41 5.79
C ALA A 103 14.62 -3.62 4.60
N ARG A 104 15.89 -3.96 4.87
CA ARG A 104 16.88 -4.30 3.82
C ARG A 104 16.49 -5.55 3.04
N LEU A 105 15.93 -6.57 3.71
CA LEU A 105 15.48 -7.79 3.03
C LEU A 105 14.22 -7.53 2.18
N ALA A 106 13.30 -6.72 2.68
CA ALA A 106 12.12 -6.30 1.94
C ALA A 106 12.48 -5.49 0.69
N SER A 107 13.45 -4.56 0.79
CA SER A 107 13.92 -3.81 -0.38
C SER A 107 14.67 -4.68 -1.38
N ARG A 108 15.41 -5.70 -0.92
CA ARG A 108 16.09 -6.67 -1.80
C ARG A 108 15.12 -7.59 -2.53
N ARG A 109 14.03 -8.04 -1.89
CA ARG A 109 12.96 -8.81 -2.54
C ARG A 109 12.20 -8.01 -3.61
N ARG A 110 12.04 -6.70 -3.40
CA ARG A 110 11.36 -5.81 -4.35
C ARG A 110 12.24 -5.39 -5.53
N ARG A 111 13.57 -5.51 -5.44
CA ARG A 111 14.45 -5.23 -6.57
C ARG A 111 14.40 -6.42 -7.54
N PRO A 112 14.01 -6.23 -8.82
CA PRO A 112 14.12 -7.28 -9.82
C PRO A 112 15.60 -7.68 -9.97
N ALA A 113 15.86 -8.98 -10.18
CA ALA A 113 17.21 -9.51 -10.27
C ALA A 113 18.01 -8.78 -11.37
N PRO A 114 19.20 -8.21 -11.07
CA PRO A 114 20.02 -7.60 -12.11
C PRO A 114 20.58 -8.73 -12.99
N GLY A 115 20.21 -8.72 -14.28
CA GLY A 115 20.87 -9.56 -15.29
C GLY A 115 20.01 -10.46 -16.18
N ARG A 116 18.67 -10.44 -16.08
CA ARG A 116 17.81 -11.11 -17.09
C ARG A 116 16.80 -10.18 -17.76
N SER A 117 16.23 -9.22 -17.04
CA SER A 117 15.08 -8.45 -17.57
C SER A 117 15.44 -7.44 -18.67
N ALA A 118 16.66 -6.90 -18.73
CA ALA A 118 17.00 -5.87 -19.72
C ALA A 118 17.27 -6.46 -21.11
N GLU A 119 17.92 -7.63 -21.18
CA GLU A 119 18.15 -8.35 -22.43
C GLU A 119 16.88 -9.06 -22.92
N ASP A 120 16.05 -9.55 -22.02
CA ASP A 120 14.77 -10.17 -22.38
C ASP A 120 13.74 -9.12 -22.86
N ALA A 121 13.74 -7.91 -22.29
CA ALA A 121 12.84 -6.83 -22.70
C ALA A 121 13.14 -6.29 -24.11
N SER A 122 14.42 -6.16 -24.48
CA SER A 122 14.80 -5.73 -25.83
C SER A 122 14.47 -6.79 -26.89
N ARG A 123 14.59 -8.08 -26.54
CA ARG A 123 14.15 -9.19 -27.39
C ARG A 123 12.64 -9.20 -27.61
N TRP A 124 11.84 -8.97 -26.55
CA TRP A 124 10.38 -8.97 -26.65
C TRP A 124 9.86 -7.82 -27.52
N GLN A 125 10.44 -6.62 -27.38
CA GLN A 125 10.09 -5.46 -28.22
C GLN A 125 10.42 -5.69 -29.70
N ALA A 126 11.58 -6.29 -30.00
CA ALA A 126 11.95 -6.63 -31.38
C ALA A 126 11.02 -7.69 -32.00
N GLN A 127 10.48 -8.62 -31.20
CA GLN A 127 9.63 -9.70 -31.68
C GLN A 127 8.16 -9.26 -31.91
N VAL A 128 7.65 -8.32 -31.10
CA VAL A 128 6.26 -7.84 -31.22
C VAL A 128 6.12 -6.67 -32.21
N PHE A 129 7.12 -5.80 -32.29
CA PHE A 129 7.11 -4.65 -33.19
C PHE A 129 7.96 -4.84 -34.46
N GLY A 130 8.54 -6.03 -34.65
CA GLY A 130 9.22 -6.37 -35.91
C GLY A 130 8.24 -6.48 -37.09
N GLY A 131 8.64 -5.90 -38.23
CA GLY A 131 8.08 -6.00 -39.59
C GLY A 131 6.59 -6.30 -39.75
N ALA A 132 6.18 -7.52 -39.43
CA ALA A 132 4.81 -8.01 -39.61
C ALA A 132 3.77 -7.34 -38.67
N GLY A 133 4.13 -7.03 -37.41
CA GLY A 133 3.20 -6.43 -36.46
C GLY A 133 2.81 -4.99 -36.84
N PHE A 134 3.78 -4.23 -37.34
CA PHE A 134 3.57 -2.85 -37.80
C PHE A 134 2.72 -2.80 -39.09
N LEU A 135 2.99 -3.71 -40.03
CA LEU A 135 2.20 -3.84 -41.26
C LEU A 135 0.74 -4.24 -40.99
N PHE A 136 0.50 -5.07 -39.97
CA PHE A 136 -0.86 -5.45 -39.57
C PHE A 136 -1.67 -4.25 -39.04
N ILE A 137 -1.07 -3.40 -38.21
CA ILE A 137 -1.73 -2.18 -37.67
C ILE A 137 -2.06 -1.21 -38.80
N LEU A 138 -1.13 -0.99 -39.74
CA LEU A 138 -1.36 -0.15 -40.93
C LEU A 138 -2.46 -0.72 -41.84
N ALA A 139 -2.47 -2.03 -42.08
CA ALA A 139 -3.49 -2.68 -42.90
C ALA A 139 -4.89 -2.54 -42.27
N THR A 140 -4.98 -2.63 -40.93
CA THR A 140 -6.24 -2.47 -40.20
C THR A 140 -6.77 -1.05 -40.32
N TYR A 141 -5.90 -0.04 -40.18
CA TYR A 141 -6.27 1.37 -40.32
C TYR A 141 -6.70 1.73 -41.76
N ALA A 142 -5.99 1.21 -42.77
CA ALA A 142 -6.34 1.42 -44.18
C ALA A 142 -7.71 0.80 -44.54
N GLY A 143 -8.02 -0.38 -43.99
CA GLY A 143 -9.31 -1.04 -44.21
C GLY A 143 -10.50 -0.27 -43.63
N VAL A 144 -10.35 0.29 -42.42
CA VAL A 144 -11.39 1.11 -41.77
C VAL A 144 -11.61 2.43 -42.53
N GLY A 145 -10.54 3.06 -43.02
CA GLY A 145 -10.61 4.26 -43.86
C GLY A 145 -11.35 4.03 -45.18
N LEU A 146 -11.08 2.91 -45.87
CA LEU A 146 -11.83 2.57 -47.08
C LEU A 146 -13.31 2.28 -46.80
N ALA A 147 -13.61 1.49 -45.76
CA ALA A 147 -15.00 1.12 -45.44
C ALA A 147 -15.88 2.35 -45.16
N THR A 148 -15.34 3.35 -44.46
CA THR A 148 -16.05 4.60 -44.16
C THR A 148 -16.24 5.48 -45.40
N HIS A 149 -15.25 5.55 -46.30
CA HIS A 149 -15.34 6.36 -47.52
C HIS A 149 -16.37 5.79 -48.52
N TRP A 150 -16.37 4.46 -48.73
CA TRP A 150 -17.34 3.80 -49.62
C TRP A 150 -18.76 3.76 -49.02
N GLY A 151 -18.88 3.60 -47.70
CA GLY A 151 -20.17 3.66 -47.00
C GLY A 151 -20.84 5.02 -47.14
N MET A 152 -20.08 6.11 -47.01
CA MET A 152 -20.59 7.48 -47.23
C MET A 152 -21.03 7.72 -48.68
N GLY A 153 -20.28 7.19 -49.66
CA GLY A 153 -20.62 7.31 -51.09
C GLY A 153 -21.94 6.61 -51.46
N LEU A 154 -22.17 5.40 -50.94
CA LEU A 154 -23.42 4.67 -51.15
C LEU A 154 -24.62 5.38 -50.50
N LEU A 155 -24.42 5.97 -49.31
CA LEU A 155 -25.46 6.70 -48.60
C LEU A 155 -25.83 8.00 -49.33
N ALA A 156 -24.84 8.72 -49.87
CA ALA A 156 -25.06 9.89 -50.72
C ALA A 156 -25.82 9.54 -52.02
N ALA A 157 -25.46 8.42 -52.68
CA ALA A 157 -26.15 7.97 -53.88
C ALA A 157 -27.61 7.57 -53.60
N ALA A 158 -27.88 6.89 -52.48
CA ALA A 158 -29.23 6.54 -52.06
C ALA A 158 -30.10 7.78 -51.79
N LEU A 159 -29.54 8.80 -51.13
CA LEU A 159 -30.24 10.06 -50.87
C LEU A 159 -30.52 10.83 -52.17
N LEU A 160 -29.59 10.84 -53.12
CA LEU A 160 -29.78 11.46 -54.43
C LEU A 160 -30.93 10.79 -55.21
N VAL A 161 -30.98 9.45 -55.20
CA VAL A 161 -32.08 8.69 -55.84
C VAL A 161 -33.43 9.01 -55.17
N MET A 162 -33.48 9.12 -53.85
CA MET A 162 -34.71 9.54 -53.15
C MET A 162 -35.11 10.98 -53.46
N ALA A 163 -34.16 11.91 -53.54
CA ALA A 163 -34.42 13.32 -53.86
C ALA A 163 -34.94 13.50 -55.31
N LEU A 164 -34.41 12.72 -56.25
CA LEU A 164 -34.90 12.65 -57.63
C LEU A 164 -36.30 12.02 -57.72
N ALA A 165 -36.59 11.02 -56.87
CA ALA A 165 -37.93 10.44 -56.78
C ALA A 165 -38.96 11.43 -56.21
N ALA A 166 -38.55 12.32 -55.30
CA ALA A 166 -39.42 13.33 -54.70
C ALA A 166 -39.77 14.50 -55.64
N THR A 167 -38.97 14.75 -56.68
CA THR A 167 -39.14 15.89 -57.60
C THR A 167 -39.98 15.59 -58.86
N GLY A 168 -40.65 14.43 -58.93
CA GLY A 168 -41.82 14.25 -59.79
C GLY A 168 -41.56 13.79 -61.24
N GLY A 169 -40.96 12.61 -61.40
CA GLY A 169 -40.88 11.90 -62.69
C GLY A 169 -41.32 10.44 -62.59
N ARG A 170 -42.55 10.15 -63.03
CA ARG A 170 -43.20 8.84 -63.32
C ARG A 170 -42.42 7.54 -62.97
N LEU A 171 -42.82 6.94 -61.84
CA LEU A 171 -43.01 5.50 -61.55
C LEU A 171 -42.11 4.47 -62.28
N ILE A 172 -41.01 4.04 -61.64
CA ILE A 172 -40.47 2.68 -61.83
C ILE A 172 -40.81 1.88 -60.56
N PRO A 173 -41.73 0.89 -60.62
CA PRO A 173 -42.03 0.07 -59.46
C PRO A 173 -40.80 -0.80 -59.08
N PRO A 174 -40.53 -1.03 -57.79
CA PRO A 174 -39.30 -1.65 -57.30
C PRO A 174 -39.10 -3.13 -57.67
N ASN A 175 -40.00 -3.74 -58.45
CA ASN A 175 -40.05 -5.19 -58.61
C ASN A 175 -39.48 -5.76 -59.94
N ARG A 176 -38.73 -5.00 -60.76
CA ARG A 176 -38.19 -5.56 -62.04
C ARG A 176 -36.79 -5.16 -62.47
N SER A 177 -36.03 -4.37 -61.69
CA SER A 177 -34.63 -4.11 -62.06
C SER A 177 -33.71 -5.16 -61.40
N ALA A 178 -33.15 -6.05 -62.21
CA ALA A 178 -32.11 -6.99 -61.78
C ALA A 178 -30.93 -6.26 -61.10
N ALA A 179 -30.70 -5.01 -61.47
CA ALA A 179 -29.72 -4.12 -60.85
C ALA A 179 -30.01 -3.86 -59.36
N PHE A 180 -31.26 -3.65 -58.95
CA PHE A 180 -31.62 -3.41 -57.54
C PHE A 180 -31.29 -4.63 -56.67
N TRP A 181 -31.71 -5.82 -57.12
CA TRP A 181 -31.42 -7.06 -56.40
C TRP A 181 -29.93 -7.43 -56.43
N SER A 182 -29.20 -7.06 -57.48
CA SER A 182 -27.74 -7.24 -57.54
C SER A 182 -27.03 -6.37 -56.50
N ILE A 183 -27.43 -5.09 -56.38
CA ILE A 183 -26.87 -4.16 -55.38
C ILE A 183 -27.21 -4.63 -53.96
N LEU A 184 -28.47 -4.98 -53.69
CA LEU A 184 -28.91 -5.45 -52.38
C LEU A 184 -28.17 -6.74 -51.97
N ARG A 185 -27.98 -7.68 -52.92
CA ARG A 185 -27.22 -8.91 -52.68
C ARG A 185 -25.75 -8.60 -52.39
N GLY A 186 -25.14 -7.65 -53.12
CA GLY A 186 -23.78 -7.18 -52.85
C GLY A 186 -23.61 -6.58 -51.45
N MET A 187 -24.57 -5.76 -51.00
CA MET A 187 -24.55 -5.19 -49.64
C MET A 187 -24.68 -6.27 -48.55
N MET A 188 -25.57 -7.24 -48.74
CA MET A 188 -25.77 -8.34 -47.78
C MET A 188 -24.53 -9.24 -47.68
N VAL A 189 -23.87 -9.53 -48.80
CA VAL A 189 -22.61 -10.30 -48.80
C VAL A 189 -21.49 -9.52 -48.10
N GLY A 190 -21.35 -8.22 -48.39
CA GLY A 190 -20.36 -7.37 -47.73
C GLY A 190 -20.54 -7.31 -46.21
N LEU A 191 -21.79 -7.15 -45.75
CA LEU A 191 -22.11 -7.16 -44.32
C LEU A 191 -21.79 -8.52 -43.67
N GLY A 192 -22.09 -9.62 -44.35
CA GLY A 192 -21.78 -10.97 -43.88
C GLY A 192 -20.27 -11.22 -43.71
N VAL A 193 -19.45 -10.74 -44.65
CA VAL A 193 -17.99 -10.86 -44.56
C VAL A 193 -17.42 -10.08 -43.38
N VAL A 194 -17.90 -8.85 -43.13
CA VAL A 194 -17.45 -8.04 -41.99
C VAL A 194 -17.80 -8.71 -40.66
N LEU A 195 -19.02 -9.24 -40.53
CA LEU A 195 -19.44 -9.95 -39.31
C LEU A 195 -18.63 -11.24 -39.11
N ALA A 196 -18.36 -12.01 -40.16
CA ALA A 196 -17.57 -13.23 -40.08
C ALA A 196 -16.13 -12.95 -39.62
N LEU A 197 -15.48 -11.92 -40.17
CA LEU A 197 -14.14 -11.51 -39.75
C LEU A 197 -14.11 -11.02 -38.30
N GLY A 198 -15.14 -10.30 -37.85
CA GLY A 198 -15.28 -9.89 -36.46
C GLY A 198 -15.37 -11.09 -35.50
N ILE A 199 -16.18 -12.10 -35.84
CA ILE A 199 -16.33 -13.32 -35.04
C ILE A 199 -15.02 -14.11 -34.95
N VAL A 200 -14.32 -14.30 -36.07
CA VAL A 200 -13.01 -14.98 -36.09
C VAL A 200 -11.98 -14.25 -35.21
N SER A 201 -11.97 -12.91 -35.25
CA SER A 201 -11.10 -12.10 -34.40
C SER A 201 -11.38 -12.30 -32.90
N ILE A 202 -12.66 -12.34 -32.50
CA ILE A 202 -13.07 -12.58 -31.11
C ILE A 202 -12.66 -13.98 -30.65
N ILE A 203 -12.87 -15.01 -31.48
CA ILE A 203 -12.48 -16.39 -31.15
C ILE A 203 -10.96 -16.50 -30.94
N LEU A 204 -10.16 -15.88 -31.82
CA LEU A 204 -8.71 -15.85 -31.68
C LEU A 204 -8.25 -15.12 -30.41
N ALA A 205 -8.92 -14.04 -30.03
CA ALA A 205 -8.63 -13.31 -28.81
C ALA A 205 -8.92 -14.14 -27.55
N LEU A 206 -10.06 -14.84 -27.52
CA LEU A 206 -10.42 -15.74 -26.43
C LEU A 206 -9.47 -16.93 -26.31
N ASN A 207 -9.04 -17.51 -27.43
CA ASN A 207 -8.10 -18.64 -27.42
C ASN A 207 -6.70 -18.23 -26.91
N ARG A 208 -6.24 -17.02 -27.24
CA ARG A 208 -4.98 -16.48 -26.68
C ARG A 208 -5.06 -16.25 -25.18
N ALA A 209 -6.19 -15.76 -24.68
CA ALA A 209 -6.39 -15.52 -23.24
C ALA A 209 -6.45 -16.83 -22.43
N ALA A 210 -6.98 -17.91 -23.02
CA ALA A 210 -7.01 -19.23 -22.40
C ALA A 210 -5.64 -19.93 -22.43
N GLY A 211 -4.82 -19.68 -23.46
CA GLY A 211 -3.50 -20.30 -23.62
C GLY A 211 -2.38 -19.72 -22.73
N SER A 212 -2.60 -18.55 -22.10
CA SER A 212 -1.60 -17.89 -21.24
C SER A 212 -1.69 -18.26 -19.75
N GLY A 213 -2.46 -19.31 -19.44
CA GLY A 213 -2.73 -19.74 -18.07
C GLY A 213 -2.11 -21.10 -17.71
N TRP A 214 -0.82 -21.31 -18.00
CA TRP A 214 0.06 -22.33 -17.39
C TRP A 214 1.51 -21.85 -17.43
#